data_AF-A0A4Y7PWN3-F1
#
_entry.id   AF-A0A4Y7PWN3-F1
#
_cell.length_a   1.000
_cell.length_b   1.000
_cell.length_c   1.000
_cell.angle_alpha   90.00
_cell.angle_beta   90.00
_cell.angle_gamma   90.00
#
_symmetry.space_group_name_H-M   'P 1'
#
loop_
_entity.id
_entity.type
_entity.pdbx_description
1 polymer ?
#
loop_
_entity_poly.entity_id
_entity_poly.type
_entity_poly.pdbx_seq_one_letter_code
_entity_poly.pdbx_strand_id
1 'polypeptide(L)'
;MDNPPPSDFHKKAEKFLEISSDIYANEDERTQKLTEFFSDCFGTPLFVVQNKDKTKGDAVIISNHKSGSRAHRCIVEVKCEVGTGGSDPSVQAALSYRRYWSESSDSKLRQSCCCPSLLLAVAGPWICVLGAVFTTDVIVEPLTDYIWAGFQPSVETQTLRIAQFLYAFNNAIESLDKFYTSVEVTADERVKVARFFPYIRSYPHVDNQVTFDYIEPLTESRKAIFKAKLRTNGKLIVVKFVERYNSAAHRLLAARGLAPELLYAETDEPRLPKTPTRLKMIVMGFVEGENAWERYGDRHLPGDVVTQVEESVARLHANKWVFGDLRATNVMIDHQRDGSQKVLLVDFDWCGVAGESKYPVTVNCSDIKRHPEVQRGGLMDTKHDLYMLELWKKSLVL
;
A
#
# COMPACT_ATOMS: atom_id res chain seq x y z
N MET A 1 -0.34 19.79 -14.09
CA MET A 1 -1.67 19.33 -13.64
C MET A 1 -2.65 19.90 -14.65
N ASP A 2 -3.07 19.07 -15.61
CA ASP A 2 -3.30 19.58 -16.98
C ASP A 2 -4.77 19.58 -17.42
N ASN A 3 -5.73 19.46 -16.49
CA ASN A 3 -7.15 19.63 -16.82
C ASN A 3 -7.92 20.35 -15.69
N PRO A 4 -8.33 21.62 -15.87
CA PRO A 4 -9.21 22.30 -14.93
C PRO A 4 -10.60 21.61 -14.89
N PRO A 5 -11.28 21.61 -13.73
CA PRO A 5 -12.62 21.03 -13.64
C PRO A 5 -13.60 21.81 -14.54
N PRO A 6 -14.65 21.14 -15.08
CA PRO A 6 -15.71 21.81 -15.82
C PRO A 6 -16.36 22.93 -15.00
N SER A 7 -16.87 23.97 -15.67
CA SER A 7 -17.43 25.15 -14.99
C SER A 7 -18.62 24.85 -14.07
N ASP A 8 -19.36 23.76 -14.31
CA ASP A 8 -20.44 23.33 -13.40
C ASP A 8 -19.93 22.97 -12.00
N PHE A 9 -18.72 22.39 -11.92
CA PHE A 9 -18.14 21.94 -10.66
C PHE A 9 -17.73 23.11 -9.77
N HIS A 10 -17.50 24.31 -10.33
CA HIS A 10 -17.31 25.52 -9.53
C HIS A 10 -18.59 25.88 -8.76
N LYS A 11 -19.75 25.84 -9.43
CA LYS A 11 -21.05 26.12 -8.77
C LYS A 11 -21.41 25.05 -7.75
N LYS A 12 -21.13 23.78 -8.07
CA LYS A 12 -21.31 22.67 -7.10
C LYS A 12 -20.39 22.83 -5.90
N ALA A 13 -19.16 23.30 -6.08
CA ALA A 13 -18.24 23.57 -4.99
C ALA A 13 -18.73 24.68 -4.07
N GLU A 14 -19.20 25.82 -4.60
CA GLU A 14 -19.78 26.91 -3.80
C GLU A 14 -20.96 26.40 -2.96
N LYS A 15 -21.91 25.69 -3.60
CA LYS A 15 -23.05 25.07 -2.90
C LYS A 15 -22.60 24.08 -1.82
N PHE A 16 -21.57 23.27 -2.11
CA PHE A 16 -21.04 22.32 -1.13
C PHE A 16 -20.45 23.05 0.09
N LEU A 17 -19.66 24.10 -0.14
CA LEU A 17 -19.06 24.90 0.93
C LEU A 17 -20.13 25.50 1.85
N GLU A 18 -21.21 26.05 1.27
CA GLU A 18 -22.36 26.56 2.05
C GLU A 18 -22.98 25.46 2.92
N ILE A 19 -23.43 24.35 2.30
CA ILE A 19 -24.04 23.20 3.01
C ILE A 19 -23.10 22.64 4.09
N SER A 20 -21.82 22.56 3.79
CA SER A 20 -20.79 22.01 4.67
C SER A 20 -20.55 22.90 5.91
N SER A 21 -20.79 24.21 5.78
CA SER A 21 -20.56 25.21 6.83
C SER A 21 -21.76 25.50 7.71
N ASP A 22 -22.94 25.05 7.29
CA ASP A 22 -24.17 25.23 8.05
C ASP A 22 -24.10 24.49 9.40
N ILE A 23 -24.81 25.07 10.38
CA ILE A 23 -24.99 24.50 11.70
C ILE A 23 -26.32 23.74 11.69
N TYR A 24 -26.24 22.44 11.92
CA TYR A 24 -27.40 21.56 11.90
C TYR A 24 -27.88 21.25 13.31
N ALA A 25 -29.19 21.11 13.49
CA ALA A 25 -29.76 20.78 14.79
C ALA A 25 -29.45 19.33 15.19
N ASN A 26 -29.32 18.43 14.21
CA ASN A 26 -29.03 17.01 14.41
C ASN A 26 -28.36 16.38 13.18
N GLU A 27 -27.87 15.15 13.35
CA GLU A 27 -27.13 14.39 12.33
C GLU A 27 -28.01 14.00 11.14
N ASP A 28 -29.30 13.69 11.37
CA ASP A 28 -30.23 13.29 10.31
C ASP A 28 -30.44 14.43 9.29
N GLU A 29 -30.64 15.67 9.77
CA GLU A 29 -30.81 16.86 8.94
C GLU A 29 -29.58 17.11 8.06
N ARG A 30 -28.38 17.05 8.66
CA ARG A 30 -27.10 17.21 7.94
C ARG A 30 -26.92 16.12 6.90
N THR A 31 -27.19 14.88 7.28
CA THR A 31 -27.07 13.71 6.41
C THR A 31 -27.99 13.82 5.21
N GLN A 32 -29.25 14.22 5.42
CA GLN A 32 -30.20 14.42 4.33
C GLN A 32 -29.69 15.48 3.34
N LYS A 33 -29.27 16.65 3.82
CA LYS A 33 -28.77 17.73 2.94
C LYS A 33 -27.54 17.33 2.14
N LEU A 34 -26.59 16.65 2.78
CA LEU A 34 -25.36 16.19 2.12
C LEU A 34 -25.64 15.07 1.12
N THR A 35 -26.51 14.11 1.44
CA THR A 35 -26.85 13.02 0.53
C THR A 35 -27.62 13.50 -0.69
N GLU A 36 -28.56 14.44 -0.52
CA GLU A 36 -29.22 15.13 -1.63
C GLU A 36 -28.21 15.86 -2.52
N PHE A 37 -27.27 16.61 -1.91
CA PHE A 37 -26.21 17.28 -2.65
C PHE A 37 -25.31 16.30 -3.42
N PHE A 38 -24.81 15.24 -2.78
CA PHE A 38 -23.94 14.27 -3.45
C PHE A 38 -24.67 13.51 -4.56
N SER A 39 -25.96 13.22 -4.37
CA SER A 39 -26.77 12.55 -5.39
C SER A 39 -26.89 13.40 -6.66
N ASP A 40 -27.12 14.70 -6.50
CA ASP A 40 -27.18 15.68 -7.59
C ASP A 40 -25.79 15.90 -8.21
N CYS A 41 -24.76 16.07 -7.37
CA CYS A 41 -23.38 16.35 -7.77
C CYS A 41 -22.82 15.26 -8.70
N PHE A 42 -23.04 13.99 -8.34
CA PHE A 42 -22.51 12.81 -9.03
C PHE A 42 -23.51 12.14 -9.98
N GLY A 43 -24.70 12.71 -10.16
CA GLY A 43 -25.76 12.16 -11.01
C GLY A 43 -26.13 10.72 -10.67
N THR A 44 -25.94 10.30 -9.41
CA THR A 44 -26.05 8.92 -8.98
C THR A 44 -26.78 8.86 -7.63
N PRO A 45 -27.87 8.08 -7.51
CA PRO A 45 -28.63 8.00 -6.26
C PRO A 45 -27.81 7.39 -5.12
N LEU A 46 -27.93 8.01 -3.95
CA LEU A 46 -27.46 7.48 -2.67
C LEU A 46 -28.62 6.80 -1.94
N PHE A 47 -28.37 5.60 -1.43
CA PHE A 47 -29.37 4.77 -0.75
C PHE A 47 -28.99 4.52 0.70
N VAL A 48 -29.99 4.38 1.57
CA VAL A 48 -29.79 3.79 2.90
C VAL A 48 -29.92 2.27 2.76
N VAL A 49 -28.81 1.55 2.93
CA VAL A 49 -28.79 0.08 2.84
C VAL A 49 -28.67 -0.50 4.24
N GLN A 50 -29.65 -1.31 4.65
CA GLN A 50 -29.60 -2.01 5.93
C GLN A 50 -29.12 -3.46 5.75
N ASN A 51 -28.11 -3.83 6.54
CA ASN A 51 -27.59 -5.20 6.64
C ASN A 51 -28.57 -6.11 7.38
N LYS A 52 -28.38 -7.43 7.29
CA LYS A 52 -29.25 -8.40 7.99
C LYS A 52 -29.23 -8.26 9.51
N ASP A 53 -28.10 -7.82 10.06
CA ASP A 53 -27.92 -7.55 11.49
C ASP A 53 -28.47 -6.17 11.92
N LYS A 54 -29.22 -5.50 11.02
CA LYS A 54 -29.82 -4.17 11.19
C LYS A 54 -28.84 -3.00 11.21
N THR A 55 -27.54 -3.25 11.09
CA THR A 55 -26.54 -2.18 10.92
C THR A 55 -26.69 -1.51 9.56
N LYS A 56 -26.34 -0.23 9.47
CA LYS A 56 -26.34 0.56 8.25
C LYS A 56 -25.34 1.69 8.42
N GLY A 57 -24.73 2.10 7.32
CA GLY A 57 -24.11 3.42 7.21
C GLY A 57 -25.15 4.46 6.79
N ASP A 58 -24.74 5.72 6.74
CA ASP A 58 -25.66 6.82 6.45
C ASP A 58 -26.15 6.80 5.01
N ALA A 59 -25.25 6.53 4.05
CA ALA A 59 -25.63 6.34 2.66
C ALA A 59 -24.63 5.51 1.85
N VAL A 60 -25.11 4.93 0.75
CA VAL A 60 -24.31 4.08 -0.15
C VAL A 60 -24.67 4.36 -1.61
N ILE A 61 -23.66 4.49 -2.45
CA ILE A 61 -23.80 4.42 -3.91
C ILE A 61 -23.63 2.95 -4.32
N ILE A 62 -24.64 2.39 -4.99
CA ILE A 62 -24.62 1.00 -5.45
C ILE A 62 -24.59 0.88 -6.98
N SER A 63 -24.06 -0.22 -7.49
CA SER A 63 -24.31 -0.70 -8.85
C SER A 63 -24.89 -2.11 -8.81
N ASN A 64 -25.93 -2.35 -9.60
CA ASN A 64 -26.49 -3.68 -9.77
C ASN A 64 -25.67 -4.44 -10.80
N HIS A 65 -24.98 -5.49 -10.38
CA HIS A 65 -24.22 -6.34 -11.28
C HIS A 65 -25.13 -7.39 -11.96
N LYS A 66 -24.81 -7.79 -13.19
CA LYS A 66 -25.54 -8.81 -13.97
C LYS A 66 -25.71 -10.15 -13.25
N SER A 67 -24.91 -10.44 -12.22
CA SER A 67 -25.04 -11.65 -11.39
C SER A 67 -26.13 -11.57 -10.32
N GLY A 68 -26.81 -10.43 -10.18
CA GLY A 68 -27.74 -10.13 -9.09
C GLY A 68 -27.07 -9.65 -7.79
N SER A 69 -25.74 -9.48 -7.78
CA SER A 69 -24.99 -8.91 -6.64
C SER A 69 -24.99 -7.39 -6.70
N ARG A 70 -24.86 -6.73 -5.55
CA ARG A 70 -24.73 -5.29 -5.43
C ARG A 70 -23.27 -4.94 -5.19
N ALA A 71 -22.76 -3.98 -5.96
CA ALA A 71 -21.45 -3.39 -5.74
C ALA A 71 -21.59 -2.10 -4.93
N HIS A 72 -20.99 -2.04 -3.75
CA HIS A 72 -21.04 -0.87 -2.87
C HIS A 72 -19.92 0.11 -3.25
N ARG A 73 -20.11 0.93 -4.28
CA ARG A 73 -19.06 1.79 -4.87
C ARG A 73 -18.57 2.89 -3.94
N CYS A 74 -19.50 3.52 -3.22
CA CYS A 74 -19.20 4.57 -2.26
C CYS A 74 -20.01 4.38 -1.00
N ILE A 75 -19.38 4.51 0.17
CA ILE A 75 -20.05 4.49 1.46
C ILE A 75 -19.81 5.84 2.12
N VAL A 76 -20.88 6.48 2.56
CA VAL A 76 -20.85 7.81 3.17
C VAL A 76 -21.23 7.69 4.64
N GLU A 77 -20.43 8.33 5.50
CA GLU A 77 -20.75 8.53 6.91
C GLU A 77 -20.59 10.02 7.24
N VAL A 78 -21.56 10.56 7.97
CA VAL A 78 -21.71 11.98 8.26
C VAL A 78 -21.81 12.19 9.76
N LYS A 79 -21.07 13.17 10.27
CA LYS A 79 -21.21 13.68 11.63
C LYS A 79 -21.42 15.18 11.62
N CYS A 80 -22.17 15.69 12.60
CA CYS A 80 -22.39 17.13 12.74
C CYS A 80 -21.07 17.87 12.89
N GLU A 81 -20.17 17.37 13.73
CA GLU A 81 -18.85 17.94 13.98
C GLU A 81 -17.84 16.85 14.35
N VAL A 82 -16.55 17.18 14.29
CA VAL A 82 -15.47 16.28 14.75
C VAL A 82 -15.67 15.93 16.22
N GLY A 83 -15.70 14.63 16.53
CA GLY A 83 -15.87 14.12 17.89
C GLY A 83 -17.33 13.97 18.34
N THR A 84 -18.32 14.33 17.51
CA THR A 84 -19.74 14.07 17.80
C THR A 84 -20.12 12.61 17.52
N GLY A 85 -21.17 12.12 18.18
CA GLY A 85 -21.68 10.75 17.93
C GLY A 85 -20.81 9.60 18.46
N GLY A 86 -19.76 9.88 19.24
CA GLY A 86 -18.91 8.87 19.87
C GLY A 86 -18.10 8.00 18.90
N SER A 87 -17.96 8.44 17.65
CA SER A 87 -17.26 7.72 16.59
C SER A 87 -16.64 8.69 15.58
N ASP A 88 -15.56 8.24 14.93
CA ASP A 88 -14.98 8.93 13.78
C ASP A 88 -15.64 8.40 12.48
N PRO A 89 -16.12 9.26 11.58
CA PRO A 89 -16.83 8.82 10.37
C PRO A 89 -15.95 8.00 9.43
N SER A 90 -14.63 8.22 9.40
CA SER A 90 -13.72 7.40 8.58
C SER A 90 -13.60 5.97 9.10
N VAL A 91 -13.56 5.81 10.43
CA VAL A 91 -13.56 4.48 11.08
C VAL A 91 -14.90 3.80 10.89
N GLN A 92 -16.01 4.54 11.07
CA GLN A 92 -17.35 4.02 10.86
C GLN A 92 -17.53 3.56 9.40
N ALA A 93 -17.08 4.34 8.42
CA ALA A 93 -17.20 3.99 7.00
C ALA A 93 -16.41 2.72 6.65
N ALA A 94 -15.22 2.54 7.24
CA ALA A 94 -14.42 1.32 7.09
C ALA A 94 -15.14 0.09 7.67
N LEU A 95 -15.80 0.23 8.81
CA LEU A 95 -16.59 -0.85 9.41
C LEU A 95 -17.84 -1.17 8.59
N SER A 96 -18.56 -0.15 8.11
CA SER A 96 -19.69 -0.26 7.20
C SER A 96 -19.29 -0.98 5.90
N TYR A 97 -18.16 -0.62 5.30
CA TYR A 97 -17.58 -1.30 4.13
C TYR A 97 -17.37 -2.79 4.38
N ARG A 98 -16.70 -3.13 5.49
CA ARG A 98 -16.47 -4.53 5.86
C ARG A 98 -17.79 -5.28 6.01
N ARG A 99 -18.80 -4.67 6.64
CA ARG A 99 -20.12 -5.28 6.86
C ARG A 99 -20.86 -5.51 5.55
N TYR A 100 -20.99 -4.48 4.72
CA TYR A 100 -21.67 -4.56 3.43
C TYR A 100 -21.08 -5.66 2.54
N TRP A 101 -19.76 -5.67 2.38
CA TRP A 101 -19.11 -6.70 1.57
C TRP A 101 -19.08 -8.06 2.24
N SER A 102 -19.38 -8.21 3.54
CA SER A 102 -19.50 -9.53 4.18
C SER A 102 -20.86 -10.19 3.95
N GLU A 103 -21.85 -9.47 3.43
CA GLU A 103 -23.18 -10.02 3.14
C GLU A 103 -23.10 -11.19 2.14
N SER A 104 -23.93 -12.22 2.37
CA SER A 104 -23.92 -13.43 1.55
C SER A 104 -24.47 -13.18 0.13
N SER A 105 -25.34 -12.16 -0.01
CA SER A 105 -25.94 -11.75 -1.29
C SER A 105 -24.89 -11.27 -2.32
N ASP A 106 -23.78 -10.73 -1.85
CA ASP A 106 -22.75 -10.13 -2.70
C ASP A 106 -21.52 -11.05 -2.88
N SER A 107 -21.63 -12.31 -2.44
CA SER A 107 -20.53 -13.30 -2.45
C SER A 107 -19.95 -13.59 -3.84
N LYS A 108 -20.79 -13.63 -4.88
CA LYS A 108 -20.34 -13.88 -6.26
C LYS A 108 -19.38 -12.80 -6.75
N LEU A 109 -19.75 -11.54 -6.55
CA LEU A 109 -18.93 -10.40 -6.96
C LEU A 109 -17.69 -10.28 -6.06
N ARG A 110 -17.85 -10.51 -4.75
CA ARG A 110 -16.74 -10.56 -3.81
C ARG A 110 -15.70 -11.60 -4.18
N GLN A 111 -16.11 -12.77 -4.67
CA GLN A 111 -15.20 -13.83 -5.12
C GLN A 111 -14.45 -13.48 -6.42
N SER A 112 -14.94 -12.51 -7.18
CA SER A 112 -14.43 -12.20 -8.52
C SER A 112 -13.49 -10.98 -8.55
N CYS A 113 -13.45 -10.18 -7.49
CA CYS A 113 -12.61 -8.98 -7.41
C CYS A 113 -12.25 -8.62 -5.97
N CYS A 114 -11.36 -7.62 -5.80
CA CYS A 114 -10.98 -7.11 -4.49
C CYS A 114 -11.97 -6.08 -3.92
N CYS A 115 -13.19 -5.99 -4.47
CA CYS A 115 -14.26 -5.12 -3.97
C CYS A 115 -13.85 -3.64 -3.77
N PRO A 116 -13.17 -2.98 -4.72
CA PRO A 116 -12.71 -1.61 -4.53
C PRO A 116 -13.90 -0.67 -4.26
N SER A 117 -13.84 0.09 -3.17
CA SER A 117 -14.84 1.09 -2.79
C SER A 117 -14.16 2.39 -2.38
N LEU A 118 -14.84 3.50 -2.65
CA LEU A 118 -14.53 4.78 -2.02
C LEU A 118 -15.31 4.90 -0.72
N LEU A 119 -14.72 5.52 0.29
CA LEU A 119 -15.39 5.86 1.54
C LEU A 119 -15.32 7.37 1.70
N LEU A 120 -16.47 8.00 1.93
CA LEU A 120 -16.60 9.43 2.12
C LEU A 120 -16.96 9.72 3.58
N ALA A 121 -16.01 10.30 4.31
CA ALA A 121 -16.20 10.67 5.70
C ALA A 121 -16.37 12.19 5.81
N VAL A 122 -17.47 12.63 6.41
CA VAL A 122 -17.77 14.06 6.64
C VAL A 122 -17.97 14.30 8.13
N ALA A 123 -17.28 15.28 8.70
CA ALA A 123 -17.48 15.74 10.07
C ALA A 123 -17.43 17.26 10.10
N GLY A 124 -18.57 17.92 10.32
CA GLY A 124 -18.63 19.38 10.19
C GLY A 124 -18.10 19.81 8.81
N PRO A 125 -17.34 20.91 8.72
CA PRO A 125 -16.80 21.39 7.46
C PRO A 125 -15.58 20.60 6.95
N TRP A 126 -15.38 19.35 7.41
CA TRP A 126 -14.24 18.52 7.04
C TRP A 126 -14.68 17.32 6.23
N ILE A 127 -14.02 17.07 5.10
CA ILE A 127 -14.29 15.93 4.21
C ILE A 127 -13.02 15.13 3.93
N CYS A 128 -13.12 13.81 3.99
CA CYS A 128 -12.02 12.88 3.73
C CYS A 128 -12.48 11.76 2.80
N VAL A 129 -11.63 11.38 1.86
CA VAL A 129 -11.83 10.21 1.00
C VAL A 129 -10.85 9.12 1.37
N LEU A 130 -11.37 7.93 1.62
CA LEU A 130 -10.58 6.72 1.78
C LEU A 130 -10.85 5.74 0.65
N GLY A 131 -9.87 4.91 0.35
CA GLY A 131 -9.99 3.78 -0.56
C GLY A 131 -10.01 2.49 0.25
N ALA A 132 -10.92 1.59 -0.08
CA ALA A 132 -11.05 0.30 0.57
C ALA A 132 -10.96 -0.85 -0.43
N VAL A 133 -10.26 -1.93 -0.06
CA VAL A 133 -10.22 -3.19 -0.80
C VAL A 133 -10.36 -4.38 0.15
N PHE A 134 -10.97 -5.45 -0.34
CA PHE A 134 -11.22 -6.70 0.37
C PHE A 134 -10.27 -7.78 -0.15
N THR A 135 -9.24 -8.06 0.64
CA THR A 135 -8.26 -9.12 0.36
C THR A 135 -8.44 -10.28 1.34
N THR A 136 -7.36 -10.84 1.90
CA THR A 136 -7.44 -11.68 3.10
C THR A 136 -7.95 -10.85 4.29
N ASP A 137 -7.52 -9.60 4.33
CA ASP A 137 -7.99 -8.57 5.25
C ASP A 137 -8.63 -7.42 4.48
N VAL A 138 -9.43 -6.63 5.20
CA VAL A 138 -9.92 -5.35 4.71
C VAL A 138 -8.81 -4.32 4.87
N ILE A 139 -8.37 -3.75 3.75
CA ILE A 139 -7.37 -2.67 3.72
C ILE A 139 -8.13 -1.39 3.42
N VAL A 140 -8.00 -0.40 4.31
CA VAL A 140 -8.55 0.93 4.13
C VAL A 140 -7.44 1.93 4.34
N GLU A 141 -7.24 2.81 3.36
CA GLU A 141 -6.20 3.83 3.39
C GLU A 141 -6.79 5.18 2.98
N PRO A 142 -6.41 6.29 3.65
CA PRO A 142 -6.82 7.62 3.23
C PRO A 142 -6.20 7.97 1.87
N LEU A 143 -7.03 8.40 0.92
CA LEU A 143 -6.60 8.94 -0.38
C LEU A 143 -6.39 10.45 -0.31
N THR A 144 -7.04 11.11 0.66
CA THR A 144 -6.85 12.52 0.99
C THR A 144 -6.65 12.67 2.49
N ASP A 145 -6.04 13.79 2.91
CA ASP A 145 -6.22 14.27 4.28
C ASP A 145 -7.68 14.74 4.48
N TYR A 146 -8.04 15.14 5.71
CA TYR A 146 -9.28 15.89 5.93
C TYR A 146 -9.16 17.28 5.30
N ILE A 147 -9.88 17.47 4.19
CA ILE A 147 -9.94 18.73 3.46
C ILE A 147 -10.96 19.63 4.15
N TRP A 148 -10.54 20.84 4.48
CA TRP A 148 -11.45 21.86 4.99
C TRP A 148 -12.33 22.39 3.84
N ALA A 149 -13.63 22.23 3.98
CA ALA A 149 -14.70 22.65 3.09
C ALA A 149 -15.62 23.67 3.79
N GLY A 150 -15.04 24.55 4.62
CA GLY A 150 -15.76 25.69 5.19
C GLY A 150 -15.87 26.84 4.18
N PHE A 151 -16.98 27.56 4.21
CA PHE A 151 -17.32 28.61 3.28
C PHE A 151 -16.59 29.90 3.66
N GLN A 152 -15.73 30.35 2.75
CA GLN A 152 -15.07 31.64 2.85
C GLN A 152 -15.19 32.38 1.51
N PRO A 153 -16.12 33.35 1.39
CA PRO A 153 -16.42 34.04 0.12
C PRO A 153 -15.22 34.69 -0.56
N SER A 154 -14.19 35.06 0.19
CA SER A 154 -13.01 35.76 -0.32
C SER A 154 -11.87 34.85 -0.79
N VAL A 155 -12.03 33.53 -0.71
CA VAL A 155 -10.94 32.56 -0.98
C VAL A 155 -11.29 31.65 -2.16
N GLU A 156 -11.07 32.17 -3.37
CA GLU A 156 -11.27 31.44 -4.63
C GLU A 156 -10.47 30.12 -4.68
N THR A 157 -9.26 30.10 -4.12
CA THR A 157 -8.37 28.92 -4.13
C THR A 157 -8.99 27.71 -3.44
N GLN A 158 -9.83 27.93 -2.43
CA GLN A 158 -10.54 26.85 -1.74
C GLN A 158 -11.69 26.32 -2.61
N THR A 159 -12.49 27.20 -3.20
CA THR A 159 -13.55 26.82 -4.15
C THR A 159 -12.97 26.00 -5.30
N LEU A 160 -11.84 26.42 -5.87
CA LEU A 160 -11.15 25.67 -6.93
C LEU A 160 -10.67 24.30 -6.44
N ARG A 161 -10.09 24.21 -5.24
CA ARG A 161 -9.66 22.93 -4.64
C ARG A 161 -10.83 21.98 -4.43
N ILE A 162 -11.96 22.48 -3.95
CA ILE A 162 -13.18 21.68 -3.75
C ILE A 162 -13.80 21.27 -5.10
N ALA A 163 -13.81 22.14 -6.09
CA ALA A 163 -14.29 21.81 -7.43
C ALA A 163 -13.45 20.69 -8.07
N GLN A 164 -12.12 20.77 -7.93
CA GLN A 164 -11.21 19.71 -8.37
C GLN A 164 -11.45 18.40 -7.63
N PHE A 165 -11.65 18.47 -6.30
CA PHE A 165 -11.98 17.31 -5.48
C PHE A 165 -13.27 16.64 -5.95
N LEU A 166 -14.36 17.40 -6.09
CA LEU A 166 -15.67 16.87 -6.52
C LEU A 166 -15.59 16.27 -7.93
N TYR A 167 -14.88 16.92 -8.85
CA TYR A 167 -14.70 16.43 -10.21
C TYR A 167 -13.88 15.13 -10.26
N ALA A 168 -12.76 15.08 -9.54
CA ALA A 168 -11.94 13.87 -9.43
C ALA A 168 -12.71 12.72 -8.77
N PHE A 169 -13.49 13.02 -7.73
CA PHE A 169 -14.34 12.04 -7.06
C PHE A 169 -15.43 11.50 -7.98
N ASN A 170 -16.12 12.37 -8.74
CA ASN A 170 -17.10 11.95 -9.74
C ASN A 170 -16.50 10.98 -10.77
N ASN A 171 -15.32 11.33 -11.32
CA ASN A 171 -14.62 10.48 -12.28
C ASN A 171 -14.24 9.12 -11.67
N ALA A 172 -13.87 9.09 -10.39
CA ALA A 172 -13.55 7.85 -9.70
C ALA A 172 -14.80 6.97 -9.48
N ILE A 173 -15.95 7.57 -9.14
CA ILE A 173 -17.24 6.88 -9.01
C ILE A 173 -17.71 6.28 -10.34
N GLU A 174 -17.55 7.01 -11.45
CA GLU A 174 -17.83 6.52 -12.80
C GLU A 174 -16.87 5.40 -13.21
N SER A 175 -15.58 5.53 -12.87
CA SER A 175 -14.59 4.49 -13.14
C SER A 175 -14.91 3.20 -12.36
N LEU A 176 -15.37 3.31 -11.12
CA LEU A 176 -15.83 2.15 -10.35
C LEU A 176 -17.09 1.52 -10.95
N ASP A 177 -18.01 2.32 -11.47
CA ASP A 177 -19.19 1.78 -12.17
C ASP A 177 -18.81 0.98 -13.42
N LYS A 178 -17.91 1.53 -14.25
CA LYS A 178 -17.34 0.83 -15.42
C LYS A 178 -16.60 -0.45 -15.02
N PHE A 179 -15.86 -0.40 -13.91
CA PHE A 179 -15.22 -1.59 -13.35
C PHE A 179 -16.26 -2.65 -13.00
N TYR A 180 -17.23 -2.33 -12.14
CA TYR A 180 -18.20 -3.32 -11.68
C TYR A 180 -19.13 -3.84 -12.77
N THR A 181 -19.43 -3.04 -13.79
CA THR A 181 -20.21 -3.50 -14.96
C THR A 181 -19.41 -4.41 -15.89
N SER A 182 -18.08 -4.29 -15.91
CA SER A 182 -17.19 -5.12 -16.73
C SER A 182 -16.66 -6.37 -16.02
N VAL A 183 -16.66 -6.43 -14.68
CA VAL A 183 -16.22 -7.61 -13.93
C VAL A 183 -17.03 -8.85 -14.35
N GLU A 184 -16.32 -9.91 -14.70
CA GLU A 184 -16.94 -11.19 -15.00
C GLU A 184 -16.95 -12.07 -13.76
N VAL A 185 -18.14 -12.54 -13.37
CA VAL A 185 -18.25 -13.56 -12.34
C VAL A 185 -17.87 -14.90 -12.96
N THR A 186 -16.73 -15.42 -12.54
CA THR A 186 -16.14 -16.64 -13.09
C THR A 186 -15.95 -17.71 -12.02
N ALA A 187 -16.04 -18.97 -12.45
CA ALA A 187 -15.68 -20.11 -11.63
C ALA A 187 -14.15 -20.36 -11.62
N ASP A 188 -13.38 -19.66 -12.46
CA ASP A 188 -11.92 -19.81 -12.56
C ASP A 188 -11.22 -19.41 -11.26
N GLU A 189 -10.65 -20.40 -10.58
CA GLU A 189 -9.89 -20.21 -9.34
C GLU A 189 -8.70 -19.27 -9.51
N ARG A 190 -8.11 -19.16 -10.72
CA ARG A 190 -7.01 -18.23 -10.97
C ARG A 190 -7.44 -16.78 -10.76
N VAL A 191 -8.66 -16.43 -11.21
CA VAL A 191 -9.24 -15.09 -11.03
C VAL A 191 -9.61 -14.87 -9.57
N LYS A 192 -10.15 -15.89 -8.90
CA LYS A 192 -10.50 -15.80 -7.47
C LYS A 192 -9.28 -15.62 -6.57
N VAL A 193 -8.14 -16.20 -6.92
CA VAL A 193 -6.88 -16.02 -6.20
C VAL A 193 -6.24 -14.68 -6.56
N ALA A 194 -6.35 -14.26 -7.82
CA ALA A 194 -5.78 -13.02 -8.33
C ALA A 194 -6.23 -11.76 -7.57
N ARG A 195 -7.45 -11.73 -7.03
CA ARG A 195 -8.01 -10.60 -6.28
C ARG A 195 -7.26 -10.28 -4.98
N PHE A 196 -6.49 -11.22 -4.43
CA PHE A 196 -5.74 -11.03 -3.20
C PHE A 196 -4.40 -10.34 -3.41
N PHE A 197 -4.03 -10.07 -4.67
CA PHE A 197 -2.74 -9.50 -5.03
C PHE A 197 -2.90 -8.15 -5.72
N PRO A 198 -1.83 -7.33 -5.77
CA PRO A 198 -1.83 -6.10 -6.56
C PRO A 198 -2.21 -6.35 -8.02
N TYR A 199 -2.89 -5.37 -8.63
CA TYR A 199 -3.29 -5.45 -10.04
C TYR A 199 -2.09 -5.44 -11.01
N ILE A 200 -0.95 -4.91 -10.58
CA ILE A 200 0.29 -4.82 -11.36
C ILE A 200 0.88 -6.21 -11.53
N ARG A 201 0.97 -6.68 -12.78
CA ARG A 201 1.40 -8.06 -13.15
C ARG A 201 2.49 -8.08 -14.22
N SER A 202 3.18 -6.95 -14.38
CA SER A 202 4.19 -6.81 -15.41
C SER A 202 5.14 -5.66 -15.13
N TYR A 203 6.35 -5.75 -15.68
CA TYR A 203 7.31 -4.67 -15.70
C TYR A 203 7.95 -4.53 -17.10
N PRO A 204 8.42 -3.33 -17.47
CA PRO A 204 9.10 -3.12 -18.74
C PRO A 204 10.52 -3.72 -18.73
N HIS A 205 10.96 -4.26 -19.87
CA HIS A 205 12.32 -4.78 -20.08
C HIS A 205 12.77 -4.51 -21.52
N VAL A 206 13.69 -3.56 -21.68
CA VAL A 206 14.26 -3.09 -22.97
C VAL A 206 13.15 -2.72 -23.96
N ASP A 207 12.65 -3.69 -24.75
CA ASP A 207 11.62 -3.51 -25.79
C ASP A 207 10.34 -4.34 -25.55
N ASN A 208 10.25 -5.09 -24.45
CA ASN A 208 9.13 -5.98 -24.16
C ASN A 208 8.59 -5.80 -22.74
N GLN A 209 7.34 -6.19 -22.55
CA GLN A 209 6.71 -6.27 -21.24
C GLN A 209 6.91 -7.68 -20.67
N VAL A 210 7.59 -7.78 -19.53
CA VAL A 210 7.71 -9.05 -18.81
C VAL A 210 6.50 -9.20 -17.89
N THR A 211 5.71 -10.24 -18.12
CA THR A 211 4.50 -10.53 -17.33
C THR A 211 4.74 -11.67 -16.34
N PHE A 212 4.06 -11.62 -15.20
CA PHE A 212 4.17 -12.61 -14.13
C PHE A 212 2.82 -12.89 -13.46
N ASP A 213 2.73 -14.03 -12.78
CA ASP A 213 1.60 -14.40 -11.94
C ASP A 213 2.03 -14.52 -10.49
N TYR A 214 1.30 -13.87 -9.59
CA TYR A 214 1.50 -14.01 -8.15
C TYR A 214 1.15 -15.42 -7.67
N ILE A 215 1.90 -15.89 -6.66
CA ILE A 215 1.70 -17.19 -6.01
C ILE A 215 1.19 -16.95 -4.59
N GLU A 216 1.97 -16.23 -3.76
CA GLU A 216 1.70 -16.06 -2.33
C GLU A 216 2.39 -14.79 -1.79
N PRO A 217 1.85 -14.15 -0.73
CA PRO A 217 2.60 -13.16 0.04
C PRO A 217 3.78 -13.83 0.76
N LEU A 218 4.92 -13.14 0.85
CA LEU A 218 6.13 -13.64 1.53
C LEU A 218 6.26 -13.17 2.98
N THR A 219 5.25 -12.49 3.50
CA THR A 219 5.24 -11.97 4.85
C THR A 219 3.81 -11.86 5.34
N GLU A 220 3.60 -12.17 6.62
CA GLU A 220 2.34 -11.94 7.32
C GLU A 220 2.15 -10.46 7.70
N SER A 221 3.20 -9.64 7.56
CA SER A 221 3.11 -8.20 7.79
C SER A 221 2.39 -7.50 6.63
N ARG A 222 1.96 -6.25 6.84
CA ARG A 222 1.38 -5.39 5.78
C ARG A 222 2.40 -4.97 4.69
N LYS A 223 3.61 -5.53 4.67
CA LYS A 223 4.59 -5.25 3.62
C LYS A 223 4.15 -5.91 2.32
N ALA A 224 4.18 -5.15 1.23
CA ALA A 224 3.82 -5.60 -0.10
C ALA A 224 4.98 -6.38 -0.76
N ILE A 225 5.25 -7.59 -0.27
CA ILE A 225 6.29 -8.50 -0.79
C ILE A 225 5.63 -9.83 -1.18
N PHE A 226 5.74 -10.20 -2.45
CA PHE A 226 5.05 -11.35 -3.00
C PHE A 226 5.99 -12.24 -3.80
N LYS A 227 5.78 -13.54 -3.70
CA LYS A 227 6.36 -14.52 -4.61
C LYS A 227 5.52 -14.56 -5.88
N ALA A 228 6.18 -14.56 -7.02
CA ALA A 228 5.54 -14.66 -8.32
C ALA A 228 6.34 -15.56 -9.25
N LYS A 229 5.74 -15.90 -10.39
CA LYS A 229 6.32 -16.73 -11.44
C LYS A 229 6.26 -15.99 -12.76
N LEU A 230 7.38 -15.91 -13.47
CA LEU A 230 7.42 -15.35 -14.83
C LEU A 230 6.62 -16.23 -15.78
N ARG A 231 5.77 -15.63 -16.61
CA ARG A 231 4.99 -16.37 -17.61
C ARG A 231 5.85 -16.93 -18.75
N THR A 232 6.99 -16.32 -19.02
CA THR A 232 7.88 -16.67 -20.14
C THR A 232 8.61 -18.00 -19.95
N ASN A 233 9.15 -18.25 -18.76
CA ASN A 233 9.99 -19.41 -18.49
C ASN A 233 9.69 -20.10 -17.15
N GLY A 234 8.72 -19.60 -16.39
CA GLY A 234 8.37 -20.15 -15.10
C GLY A 234 9.37 -19.87 -13.98
N LYS A 235 10.35 -18.99 -14.17
CA LYS A 235 11.30 -18.58 -13.12
C LYS A 235 10.55 -17.94 -11.94
N LEU A 236 10.90 -18.36 -10.73
CA LEU A 236 10.38 -17.77 -9.50
C LEU A 236 11.07 -16.44 -9.22
N ILE A 237 10.27 -15.46 -8.84
CA ILE A 237 10.70 -14.08 -8.57
C ILE A 237 10.03 -13.56 -7.29
N VAL A 238 10.62 -12.52 -6.72
CA VAL A 238 10.02 -11.70 -5.68
C VAL A 238 9.62 -10.37 -6.30
N VAL A 239 8.38 -9.96 -6.07
CA VAL A 239 7.84 -8.64 -6.43
C VAL A 239 7.59 -7.87 -5.14
N LYS A 240 8.28 -6.75 -4.98
CA LYS A 240 8.26 -5.91 -3.78
C LYS A 240 7.87 -4.48 -4.13
N PHE A 241 6.96 -3.88 -3.36
CA PHE A 241 6.57 -2.47 -3.50
C PHE A 241 7.08 -1.65 -2.31
N VAL A 242 7.97 -0.68 -2.56
CA VAL A 242 8.69 0.08 -1.52
C VAL A 242 8.88 1.55 -1.89
N GLU A 243 8.91 2.45 -0.91
CA GLU A 243 9.12 3.89 -1.15
C GLU A 243 10.56 4.21 -1.62
N ARG A 244 11.53 3.50 -1.04
CA ARG A 244 12.97 3.69 -1.26
C ARG A 244 13.65 2.35 -1.46
N TYR A 245 14.66 2.35 -2.32
CA TYR A 245 15.43 1.17 -2.65
C TYR A 245 16.80 1.56 -3.19
N ASN A 246 17.86 0.92 -2.73
CA ASN A 246 19.20 1.11 -3.28
C ASN A 246 19.54 0.01 -4.29
N SER A 247 19.07 0.21 -5.51
CA SER A 247 19.26 -0.70 -6.64
C SER A 247 20.74 -0.85 -7.04
N ALA A 248 21.55 0.20 -6.89
CA ALA A 248 22.99 0.18 -7.20
C ALA A 248 23.76 -0.74 -6.24
N ALA A 249 23.52 -0.61 -4.93
CA ALA A 249 24.10 -1.51 -3.93
C ALA A 249 23.66 -2.96 -4.12
N HIS A 250 22.37 -3.18 -4.42
CA HIS A 250 21.87 -4.52 -4.74
C HIS A 250 22.59 -5.10 -5.95
N ARG A 251 22.69 -4.39 -7.08
CA ARG A 251 23.41 -4.89 -8.27
C ARG A 251 24.88 -5.17 -8.00
N LEU A 252 25.56 -4.34 -7.19
CA LEU A 252 26.96 -4.57 -6.82
C LEU A 252 27.15 -5.94 -6.16
N LEU A 253 26.28 -6.29 -5.21
CA LEU A 253 26.34 -7.58 -4.51
C LEU A 253 25.83 -8.72 -5.40
N ALA A 254 24.76 -8.51 -6.16
CA ALA A 254 24.21 -9.50 -7.07
C ALA A 254 25.23 -9.96 -8.12
N ALA A 255 26.00 -9.02 -8.69
CA ALA A 255 27.06 -9.31 -9.66
C ALA A 255 28.19 -10.20 -9.10
N ARG A 256 28.29 -10.33 -7.77
CA ARG A 256 29.25 -11.21 -7.07
C ARG A 256 28.58 -12.44 -6.46
N GLY A 257 27.28 -12.63 -6.69
CA GLY A 257 26.52 -13.67 -6.04
C GLY A 257 26.36 -13.48 -4.54
N LEU A 258 26.40 -12.25 -4.02
CA LEU A 258 26.21 -11.93 -2.60
C LEU A 258 24.80 -11.39 -2.30
N ALA A 259 23.98 -11.23 -3.33
CA ALA A 259 22.56 -10.90 -3.27
C ALA A 259 21.82 -11.62 -4.42
N PRO A 260 20.49 -11.75 -4.38
CA PRO A 260 19.73 -12.27 -5.50
C PRO A 260 19.91 -11.41 -6.76
N GLU A 261 19.62 -11.98 -7.92
CA GLU A 261 19.63 -11.20 -9.16
C GLU A 261 18.52 -10.12 -9.12
N LEU A 262 18.88 -8.86 -9.34
CA LEU A 262 17.89 -7.78 -9.49
C LEU A 262 17.42 -7.71 -10.95
N LEU A 263 16.16 -8.10 -11.19
CA LEU A 263 15.57 -8.18 -12.53
C LEU A 263 14.96 -6.86 -13.00
N TYR A 264 14.38 -6.10 -12.07
CA TYR A 264 13.81 -4.78 -12.36
C TYR A 264 13.81 -3.93 -11.10
N ALA A 265 14.13 -2.65 -11.25
CA ALA A 265 13.94 -1.67 -10.21
C ALA A 265 13.47 -0.36 -10.84
N GLU A 266 12.24 0.02 -10.52
CA GLU A 266 11.63 1.25 -11.04
C GLU A 266 12.43 2.52 -10.64
N THR A 267 13.25 2.44 -9.59
CA THR A 267 14.17 3.52 -9.20
C THR A 267 15.17 3.91 -10.28
N ASP A 268 15.50 2.99 -11.19
CA ASP A 268 16.54 3.21 -12.21
C ASP A 268 15.98 3.76 -13.52
N GLU A 269 14.66 3.79 -13.66
CA GLU A 269 13.97 4.09 -14.90
C GLU A 269 13.14 5.38 -14.77
N PRO A 270 13.78 6.56 -14.68
CA PRO A 270 13.08 7.82 -14.45
C PRO A 270 12.17 8.22 -15.62
N ARG A 271 12.35 7.61 -16.79
CA ARG A 271 11.67 7.94 -18.06
C ARG A 271 10.49 7.03 -18.37
N LEU A 272 10.32 5.91 -17.67
CA LEU A 272 9.20 5.01 -17.89
C LEU A 272 7.97 5.46 -17.09
N PRO A 273 6.74 5.13 -17.55
CA PRO A 273 5.53 5.37 -16.77
C PRO A 273 5.71 4.73 -15.39
N LYS A 274 5.85 5.57 -14.37
CA LYS A 274 5.95 5.13 -12.98
C LYS A 274 4.62 4.51 -12.59
N THR A 275 4.68 3.55 -11.67
CA THR A 275 3.48 3.12 -10.96
C THR A 275 2.80 4.36 -10.38
N PRO A 276 1.46 4.50 -10.49
CA PRO A 276 0.74 5.69 -10.03
C PRO A 276 0.62 5.71 -8.50
N THR A 277 1.69 5.32 -7.81
CA THR A 277 1.75 5.15 -6.37
C THR A 277 3.03 5.78 -5.84
N ARG A 278 3.08 6.06 -4.53
CA ARG A 278 4.33 6.47 -3.86
C ARG A 278 5.34 5.32 -3.76
N LEU A 279 4.88 4.08 -3.93
CA LEU A 279 5.69 2.88 -3.89
C LEU A 279 6.29 2.62 -5.26
N LYS A 280 7.46 1.99 -5.27
CA LYS A 280 8.21 1.60 -6.47
C LYS A 280 8.26 0.09 -6.53
N MET A 281 8.03 -0.45 -7.71
CA MET A 281 8.11 -1.88 -7.93
C MET A 281 9.56 -2.32 -8.11
N ILE A 282 9.97 -3.29 -7.31
CA ILE A 282 11.27 -3.96 -7.36
C ILE A 282 11.03 -5.45 -7.61
N VAL A 283 11.67 -6.00 -8.64
CA VAL A 283 11.58 -7.42 -8.99
C VAL A 283 12.97 -8.03 -8.92
N MET A 284 13.11 -9.12 -8.16
CA MET A 284 14.38 -9.84 -7.98
C MET A 284 14.16 -11.35 -8.06
N GLY A 285 15.22 -12.12 -8.21
CA GLY A 285 15.16 -13.58 -8.17
C GLY A 285 14.64 -14.06 -6.80
N PHE A 286 13.82 -15.11 -6.81
CA PHE A 286 13.45 -15.82 -5.58
C PHE A 286 14.62 -16.70 -5.13
N VAL A 287 14.92 -16.67 -3.84
CA VAL A 287 15.93 -17.54 -3.23
C VAL A 287 15.22 -18.76 -2.66
N GLU A 288 15.57 -19.95 -3.15
CA GLU A 288 15.01 -21.22 -2.67
C GLU A 288 15.71 -21.65 -1.38
N GLY A 289 15.42 -20.92 -0.31
CA GLY A 289 16.01 -21.13 1.01
C GLY A 289 15.20 -20.47 2.12
N GLU A 290 15.74 -20.50 3.32
CA GLU A 290 15.17 -19.87 4.51
C GLU A 290 16.04 -18.69 4.94
N ASN A 291 15.44 -17.72 5.64
CA ASN A 291 16.25 -16.65 6.24
C ASN A 291 16.95 -17.15 7.50
N ALA A 292 18.03 -16.48 7.90
CA ALA A 292 18.85 -16.90 9.03
C ALA A 292 18.07 -16.88 10.36
N TRP A 293 17.02 -16.07 10.48
CA TRP A 293 16.13 -16.07 11.65
C TRP A 293 15.25 -17.31 11.70
N GLU A 294 14.65 -17.74 10.58
CA GLU A 294 13.87 -18.99 10.52
C GLU A 294 14.73 -20.20 10.88
N ARG A 295 15.95 -20.23 10.35
CA ARG A 295 16.87 -21.36 10.55
C ARG A 295 17.45 -21.40 11.96
N TYR A 296 17.98 -20.27 12.44
CA TYR A 296 18.75 -20.21 13.67
C TYR A 296 17.97 -19.58 14.83
N GLY A 297 16.99 -18.72 14.57
CA GLY A 297 16.27 -17.97 15.60
C GLY A 297 17.20 -17.04 16.36
N ASP A 298 17.09 -17.03 17.68
CA ASP A 298 18.04 -16.36 18.58
C ASP A 298 19.37 -17.11 18.75
N ARG A 299 19.54 -18.28 18.10
CA ARG A 299 20.80 -19.03 18.16
C ARG A 299 21.89 -18.33 17.36
N HIS A 300 23.12 -18.69 17.70
CA HIS A 300 24.32 -18.24 17.03
C HIS A 300 24.29 -18.52 15.53
N LEU A 301 24.63 -17.51 14.73
CA LEU A 301 24.92 -17.72 13.33
C LEU A 301 26.25 -18.48 13.21
N PRO A 302 26.32 -19.55 12.41
CA PRO A 302 27.56 -20.26 12.13
C PRO A 302 28.65 -19.32 11.59
N GLY A 303 29.91 -19.62 11.93
CA GLY A 303 31.04 -18.76 11.58
C GLY A 303 31.20 -18.55 10.07
N ASP A 304 30.95 -19.58 9.26
CA ASP A 304 30.94 -19.51 7.80
C ASP A 304 29.82 -18.58 7.26
N VAL A 305 28.64 -18.60 7.88
CA VAL A 305 27.54 -17.67 7.55
C VAL A 305 27.96 -16.24 7.86
N VAL A 306 28.52 -15.99 9.05
CA VAL A 306 28.98 -14.66 9.46
C VAL A 306 30.06 -14.17 8.48
N THR A 307 31.06 -14.99 8.15
CA THR A 307 32.13 -14.62 7.20
C THR A 307 31.59 -14.21 5.83
N GLN A 308 30.57 -14.90 5.29
CA GLN A 308 29.97 -14.50 4.02
C GLN A 308 29.18 -13.18 4.11
N VAL A 309 28.49 -12.93 5.23
CA VAL A 309 27.84 -11.64 5.47
C VAL A 309 28.87 -10.52 5.61
N GLU A 310 29.99 -10.78 6.29
CA GLU A 310 31.10 -9.83 6.41
C GLU A 310 31.69 -9.47 5.05
N GLU A 311 31.88 -10.44 4.15
CA GLU A 311 32.31 -10.14 2.79
C GLU A 311 31.32 -9.19 2.11
N SER A 312 30.02 -9.49 2.20
CA SER A 312 28.95 -8.67 1.62
C SER A 312 28.98 -7.23 2.14
N VAL A 313 29.08 -7.06 3.46
CA VAL A 313 29.16 -5.74 4.12
C VAL A 313 30.45 -5.01 3.72
N ALA A 314 31.59 -5.70 3.68
CA ALA A 314 32.87 -5.12 3.27
C ALA A 314 32.82 -4.59 1.82
N ARG A 315 32.14 -5.29 0.90
CA ARG A 315 31.93 -4.80 -0.48
C ARG A 315 31.10 -3.52 -0.52
N LEU A 316 30.05 -3.42 0.30
CA LEU A 316 29.25 -2.20 0.40
C LEU A 316 30.08 -1.05 0.97
N HIS A 317 30.79 -1.28 2.06
CA HIS A 317 31.61 -0.26 2.74
C HIS A 317 32.73 0.26 1.83
N ALA A 318 33.36 -0.61 1.04
CA ALA A 318 34.36 -0.21 0.04
C ALA A 318 33.80 0.75 -1.04
N ASN A 319 32.48 0.75 -1.25
CA ASN A 319 31.77 1.67 -2.14
C ASN A 319 31.04 2.78 -1.39
N LYS A 320 31.42 3.03 -0.13
CA LYS A 320 30.81 4.04 0.76
C LYS A 320 29.32 3.81 1.05
N TRP A 321 28.83 2.59 0.91
CA TRP A 321 27.47 2.23 1.30
C TRP A 321 27.43 1.56 2.66
N VAL A 322 26.42 1.90 3.45
CA VAL A 322 26.02 1.22 4.69
C VAL A 322 24.78 0.41 4.35
N PHE A 323 24.73 -0.86 4.75
CA PHE A 323 23.54 -1.68 4.58
C PHE A 323 22.41 -1.16 5.47
N GLY A 324 22.73 -0.80 6.72
CA GLY A 324 21.90 -0.02 7.63
C GLY A 324 20.85 -0.86 8.36
N ASP A 325 20.40 -1.96 7.76
CA ASP A 325 19.39 -2.83 8.34
C ASP A 325 19.84 -4.29 8.49
N LEU A 326 21.07 -4.48 8.94
CA LEU A 326 21.66 -5.81 9.07
C LEU A 326 20.96 -6.60 10.21
N ARG A 327 20.20 -7.63 9.82
CA ARG A 327 19.44 -8.51 10.72
C ARG A 327 19.37 -9.92 10.13
N ALA A 328 19.15 -10.92 10.99
CA ALA A 328 19.03 -12.31 10.57
C ALA A 328 17.88 -12.54 9.56
N THR A 329 16.80 -11.74 9.65
CA THR A 329 15.68 -11.77 8.67
C THR A 329 16.07 -11.28 7.27
N ASN A 330 17.17 -10.53 7.16
CA ASN A 330 17.65 -9.93 5.90
C ASN A 330 18.84 -10.71 5.31
N VAL A 331 19.13 -11.89 5.87
CA VAL A 331 20.18 -12.82 5.45
C VAL A 331 19.50 -14.11 4.98
N MET A 332 19.56 -14.41 3.69
CA MET A 332 19.01 -15.64 3.12
C MET A 332 20.09 -16.72 3.02
N ILE A 333 19.72 -17.96 3.31
CA ILE A 333 20.60 -19.13 3.22
C ILE A 333 20.09 -20.01 2.09
N ASP A 334 20.81 -19.98 0.97
CA ASP A 334 20.49 -20.73 -0.23
C ASP A 334 21.24 -22.08 -0.23
N HIS A 335 20.49 -23.17 -0.14
CA HIS A 335 21.04 -24.53 -0.11
C HIS A 335 21.37 -25.00 -1.54
N GLN A 336 22.65 -24.98 -1.87
CA GLN A 336 23.11 -25.41 -3.17
C GLN A 336 23.00 -26.93 -3.33
N ARG A 337 22.88 -27.38 -4.57
CA ARG A 337 22.75 -28.82 -4.92
C ARG A 337 23.97 -29.66 -4.51
N ASP A 338 25.13 -29.03 -4.41
CA ASP A 338 26.38 -29.66 -3.97
C ASP A 338 26.50 -29.75 -2.43
N GLY A 339 25.47 -29.31 -1.69
CA GLY A 339 25.45 -29.29 -0.23
C GLY A 339 26.10 -28.05 0.39
N SER A 340 26.68 -27.15 -0.40
CA SER A 340 27.19 -25.87 0.10
C SER A 340 26.05 -24.90 0.45
N GLN A 341 26.34 -23.97 1.36
CA GLN A 341 25.41 -22.90 1.73
C GLN A 341 25.93 -21.58 1.19
N LYS A 342 25.09 -20.91 0.40
CA LYS A 342 25.37 -19.59 -0.12
C LYS A 342 24.55 -18.58 0.65
N VAL A 343 25.23 -17.58 1.21
CA VAL A 343 24.57 -16.52 1.98
C VAL A 343 24.34 -15.30 1.12
N LEU A 344 23.11 -14.83 1.10
CA LEU A 344 22.69 -13.69 0.27
C LEU A 344 22.07 -12.61 1.15
N LEU A 345 22.50 -11.36 0.98
CA LEU A 345 21.80 -10.22 1.57
C LEU A 345 20.57 -9.84 0.74
N VAL A 346 19.47 -9.57 1.43
CA VAL A 346 18.20 -9.10 0.86
C VAL A 346 17.70 -7.86 1.61
N ASP A 347 16.72 -7.15 1.06
CA ASP A 347 16.13 -5.95 1.68
C ASP A 347 17.08 -4.71 1.71
N PHE A 348 17.34 -4.13 0.55
CA PHE A 348 18.17 -2.93 0.36
C PHE A 348 17.41 -1.61 0.53
N ASP A 349 16.25 -1.61 1.20
CA ASP A 349 15.40 -0.42 1.32
C ASP A 349 16.10 0.72 2.07
N TRP A 350 16.92 0.38 3.06
CA TRP A 350 17.61 1.35 3.93
C TRP A 350 19.08 1.50 3.57
N CYS A 351 19.59 0.76 2.59
CA CYS A 351 20.99 0.86 2.21
C CYS A 351 21.26 2.26 1.65
N GLY A 352 22.28 2.94 2.18
CA GLY A 352 22.53 4.35 1.92
C GLY A 352 24.00 4.72 2.00
N VAL A 353 24.34 5.94 1.64
CA VAL A 353 25.72 6.45 1.64
C VAL A 353 26.20 6.80 3.06
N ALA A 354 27.39 6.29 3.39
CA ALA A 354 28.37 6.78 4.36
C ALA A 354 28.22 8.24 4.83
N GLY A 355 27.62 8.52 5.98
CA GLY A 355 27.58 9.87 6.55
C GLY A 355 26.68 10.87 5.82
N GLU A 356 25.95 10.45 4.79
CA GLU A 356 25.04 11.30 4.02
C GLU A 356 23.58 10.83 4.15
N SER A 357 23.35 9.51 4.03
CA SER A 357 22.02 8.94 4.11
C SER A 357 21.55 8.84 5.56
N LYS A 358 20.23 8.95 5.75
CA LYS A 358 19.58 8.95 7.06
C LYS A 358 18.66 7.76 7.26
N TYR A 359 18.60 7.26 8.49
CA TYR A 359 17.57 6.30 8.89
C TYR A 359 16.17 6.89 8.76
N PRO A 360 15.15 6.06 8.49
CA PRO A 360 13.75 6.49 8.61
C PRO A 360 13.48 7.09 9.99
N VAL A 361 12.62 8.11 10.05
CA VAL A 361 12.11 8.62 11.35
C VAL A 361 11.26 7.59 12.10
N THR A 362 10.81 6.55 11.40
CA THR A 362 10.06 5.41 11.91
C THR A 362 10.93 4.22 12.31
N VAL A 363 12.27 4.32 12.23
CA VAL A 363 13.16 3.21 12.61
C VAL A 363 12.89 2.74 14.05
N ASN A 364 12.78 1.43 14.22
CA ASN A 364 12.62 0.83 15.54
C ASN A 364 13.99 0.76 16.24
N CYS A 365 14.14 1.54 17.31
CA CYS A 365 15.32 1.57 18.18
C CYS A 365 15.07 0.93 19.56
N SER A 366 13.85 0.46 19.86
CA SER A 366 13.48 -0.08 21.18
C SER A 366 13.43 -1.61 21.17
N ASP A 367 12.78 -2.21 20.17
CA ASP A 367 12.48 -3.64 20.18
C ASP A 367 13.51 -4.44 19.37
N ILE A 368 14.32 -3.75 18.57
CA ILE A 368 15.37 -4.34 17.74
C ILE A 368 16.71 -3.81 18.23
N LYS A 369 17.61 -4.72 18.57
CA LYS A 369 18.98 -4.39 18.94
C LYS A 369 19.69 -3.74 17.75
N ARG A 370 20.26 -2.55 17.99
CA ARG A 370 21.01 -1.75 17.01
C ARG A 370 22.23 -1.13 17.67
N HIS A 371 23.12 -0.55 16.87
CA HIS A 371 24.22 0.25 17.40
C HIS A 371 23.65 1.44 18.23
N PRO A 372 24.24 1.78 19.40
CA PRO A 372 23.70 2.80 20.31
C PRO A 372 23.51 4.20 19.69
N GLU A 373 24.26 4.53 18.64
CA GLU A 373 24.13 5.80 17.94
C GLU A 373 23.07 5.80 16.83
N VAL A 374 22.42 4.67 16.56
CA VAL A 374 21.30 4.63 15.60
C VAL A 374 20.10 5.33 16.19
N GLN A 375 19.71 6.44 15.57
CA GLN A 375 18.57 7.26 15.97
C GLN A 375 17.62 7.54 14.81
N ARG A 376 16.37 7.86 15.14
CA ARG A 376 15.34 8.26 14.17
C ARG A 376 15.79 9.49 13.39
N GLY A 377 15.88 9.36 12.06
CA GLY A 377 16.40 10.44 11.20
C GLY A 377 17.91 10.70 11.31
N GLY A 378 18.65 9.88 12.06
CA GLY A 378 20.10 10.00 12.21
C GLY A 378 20.87 9.56 10.98
N LEU A 379 22.11 10.04 10.85
CA LEU A 379 23.02 9.64 9.77
C LEU A 379 23.41 8.17 9.88
N MET A 380 23.60 7.53 8.74
CA MET A 380 24.13 6.17 8.63
C MET A 380 25.65 6.19 8.66
N ASP A 381 26.24 5.26 9.39
CA ASP A 381 27.68 5.07 9.49
C ASP A 381 28.01 3.59 9.35
N THR A 382 29.14 3.28 8.72
CA THR A 382 29.66 1.91 8.57
C THR A 382 29.77 1.16 9.90
N LYS A 383 30.06 1.84 11.01
CA LYS A 383 30.13 1.23 12.35
C LYS A 383 28.81 0.60 12.79
N HIS A 384 27.69 1.04 12.22
CA HIS A 384 26.38 0.46 12.53
C HIS A 384 26.27 -0.98 12.03
N ASP A 385 26.74 -1.27 10.82
CA ASP A 385 26.77 -2.65 10.30
C ASP A 385 27.82 -3.49 11.04
N LEU A 386 29.01 -2.92 11.28
CA LEU A 386 30.10 -3.60 12.00
C LEU A 386 29.67 -4.01 13.41
N TYR A 387 28.92 -3.17 14.10
CA TYR A 387 28.38 -3.50 15.42
C TYR A 387 27.45 -4.72 15.37
N MET A 388 26.59 -4.82 14.34
CA MET A 388 25.70 -5.97 14.19
C MET A 388 26.48 -7.26 13.91
N LEU A 389 27.55 -7.19 13.09
CA LEU A 389 28.47 -8.31 12.86
C LEU A 389 29.18 -8.75 14.14
N GLU A 390 29.67 -7.79 14.92
CA GLU A 390 30.32 -8.06 16.21
C GLU A 390 29.38 -8.72 17.21
N LEU A 391 28.09 -8.39 17.19
CA LEU A 391 27.10 -9.10 18.00
C LEU A 391 26.96 -10.57 17.61
N TRP A 392 26.95 -10.89 16.31
CA TRP A 392 26.91 -12.29 15.88
C TRP A 392 28.20 -13.05 16.21
N LYS A 393 29.35 -12.36 16.22
CA LYS A 393 30.64 -12.95 16.59
C LYS A 393 30.82 -13.17 18.08
N LYS A 394 30.50 -12.20 18.93
CA LYS A 394 30.76 -12.28 20.39
C LYS A 394 30.00 -13.43 21.04
N SER A 395 28.92 -13.84 20.40
CA SER A 395 28.10 -14.95 20.81
C SER A 395 28.74 -16.33 20.44
N LEU A 396 29.85 -16.37 19.67
CA LEU A 396 30.69 -17.57 19.42
C LEU A 396 31.68 -17.90 20.55
N VAL A 397 31.82 -17.04 21.57
CA VAL A 397 32.76 -17.24 22.69
C VAL A 397 31.97 -17.53 23.97
N LEU A 398 31.39 -18.73 24.05
CA LEU A 398 30.97 -19.37 25.31
C LEU A 398 31.06 -20.90 25.17
#